data_AF-A0A1I8N1B9-F1
#
_entry.id   AF-A0A1I8N1B9-F1
#
_cell.length_a   1.000
_cell.length_b   1.000
_cell.length_c   1.000
_cell.angle_alpha   90.00
_cell.angle_beta   90.00
_cell.angle_gamma   90.00
#
_symmetry.space_group_name_H-M   'P 1'
#
loop_
_entity.id
_entity.type
_entity.pdbx_description
1 polymer ?
#
loop_
_entity_poly.entity_id
_entity_poly.type
_entity_poly.pdbx_seq_one_letter_code
_entity_poly.pdbx_strand_id
1 'polypeptide(L)'
;FLGIICMACASPSYISATAFFIFVAVVSFIATLLWIFAYLLGIREALNVAINWIFTELINTGIATVLYFIAFIVQLAKWSSYSSESYGYGSNIAAGVFGLFNFLAYAAGTYFLYLEHKSGATI
;
A
#
# COMPACT_ATOMS: atom_id res chain seq x y z
N PHE A 1 3.11 8.26 -4.92
CA PHE A 1 3.86 8.30 -6.19
C PHE A 1 4.27 6.90 -6.66
N LEU A 2 4.97 6.09 -5.85
CA LEU A 2 5.33 4.70 -6.20
C LEU A 2 4.12 3.81 -6.55
N GLY A 3 2.99 3.95 -5.84
CA GLY A 3 1.76 3.23 -6.19
C GLY A 3 1.20 3.57 -7.58
N ILE A 4 1.43 4.78 -8.10
CA ILE A 4 0.98 5.18 -9.44
C ILE A 4 1.78 4.45 -10.53
N ILE A 5 3.08 4.26 -10.30
CA ILE A 5 3.95 3.49 -11.20
C ILE A 5 3.54 2.00 -11.19
N CYS A 6 3.20 1.44 -10.01
CA CYS A 6 2.63 0.09 -9.92
C CYS A 6 1.36 -0.08 -10.76
N MET A 7 0.42 0.87 -10.66
CA MET A 7 -0.84 0.83 -11.40
C MET A 7 -0.63 0.98 -12.92
N ALA A 8 0.31 1.82 -13.34
CA ALA A 8 0.65 2.00 -14.74
C ALA A 8 1.31 0.74 -15.34
N CYS A 9 2.25 0.11 -14.63
CA CYS A 9 2.95 -1.09 -15.10
C CYS A 9 2.09 -2.35 -15.10
N ALA A 10 1.10 -2.45 -14.20
CA ALA A 10 0.19 -3.60 -14.12
C ALA A 10 -0.98 -3.52 -15.10
N SER A 11 -1.22 -2.36 -15.74
CA SER A 11 -2.32 -2.19 -16.68
C SER A 11 -1.91 -2.58 -18.11
N PRO A 12 -2.75 -3.32 -18.86
CA PRO A 12 -4.08 -3.84 -18.51
C PRO A 12 -4.04 -5.17 -17.72
N SER A 13 -5.02 -5.40 -16.83
CA SER A 13 -5.10 -6.65 -16.06
C SER A 13 -5.73 -7.79 -16.86
N TYR A 14 -4.90 -8.59 -17.51
CA TYR A 14 -5.37 -9.77 -18.26
C TYR A 14 -5.52 -11.03 -17.37
N ILE A 15 -4.89 -11.04 -16.19
CA ILE A 15 -4.86 -12.19 -15.28
C ILE A 15 -5.38 -11.77 -13.90
N SER A 16 -6.12 -12.65 -13.22
CA SER A 16 -6.73 -12.37 -11.90
C SER A 16 -5.71 -11.93 -10.84
N ALA A 17 -4.46 -12.40 -10.94
CA ALA A 17 -3.36 -11.98 -10.08
C ALA A 17 -3.02 -10.49 -10.23
N THR A 18 -2.93 -10.02 -11.48
CA THR A 18 -2.72 -8.62 -11.81
C THR A 18 -3.91 -7.76 -11.38
N ALA A 19 -5.14 -8.28 -11.52
CA ALA A 19 -6.34 -7.58 -11.05
C ALA A 19 -6.35 -7.38 -9.52
N PHE A 20 -5.98 -8.41 -8.75
CA PHE A 20 -5.81 -8.31 -7.30
C PHE A 20 -4.70 -7.30 -6.93
N PHE A 21 -3.57 -7.34 -7.64
CA PHE A 21 -2.47 -6.38 -7.42
C PHE A 21 -2.91 -4.92 -7.63
N ILE A 22 -3.61 -4.63 -8.73
CA ILE A 22 -4.14 -3.28 -9.01
C ILE A 22 -5.17 -2.88 -7.96
N PHE A 23 -6.07 -3.78 -7.54
CA PHE A 23 -7.04 -3.50 -6.49
C PHE A 23 -6.36 -3.04 -5.19
N VAL A 24 -5.35 -3.77 -4.72
CA VAL A 24 -4.59 -3.39 -3.53
C VAL A 24 -3.90 -2.04 -3.72
N ALA A 25 -3.29 -1.82 -4.89
CA ALA A 25 -2.60 -0.56 -5.18
C ALA A 25 -3.55 0.65 -5.20
N VAL A 26 -4.73 0.52 -5.80
CA VAL A 26 -5.75 1.59 -5.88
C VAL A 26 -6.34 1.87 -4.50
N VAL A 27 -6.76 0.84 -3.77
CA VAL A 27 -7.41 1.01 -2.46
C VAL A 27 -6.46 1.66 -1.45
N SER A 28 -5.21 1.19 -1.40
CA SER A 28 -4.20 1.79 -0.53
C SER A 28 -3.90 3.24 -0.91
N PHE A 29 -3.79 3.54 -2.21
CA PHE A 29 -3.59 4.91 -2.68
C PHE A 29 -4.73 5.85 -2.28
N ILE A 30 -5.99 5.42 -2.46
CA ILE A 30 -7.16 6.19 -2.02
C ILE A 30 -7.15 6.38 -0.50
N ALA A 31 -6.85 5.34 0.28
CA ALA A 31 -6.79 5.43 1.73
C ALA A 31 -5.72 6.43 2.20
N THR A 32 -4.53 6.44 1.60
CA THR A 32 -3.48 7.41 1.93
C THR A 32 -3.88 8.84 1.53
N LEU A 33 -4.57 9.02 0.41
CA LEU A 33 -5.09 10.33 0.02
C LEU A 33 -6.11 10.85 1.05
N LEU A 34 -7.03 10.00 1.52
CA LEU A 34 -8.00 10.37 2.55
C LEU A 34 -7.30 10.81 3.85
N TRP A 35 -6.24 10.11 4.26
CA TRP A 35 -5.43 10.53 5.40
C TRP A 35 -4.78 11.90 5.18
N ILE A 36 -4.15 12.12 4.01
CA ILE A 36 -3.55 13.42 3.68
C ILE A 36 -4.60 14.54 3.77
N PHE A 37 -5.80 14.35 3.23
CA PHE A 37 -6.87 15.33 3.35
C PHE A 37 -7.31 15.53 4.81
N ALA A 38 -7.41 14.46 5.60
CA ALA A 38 -7.76 14.56 7.02
C ALA A 38 -6.73 15.39 7.81
N TYR A 39 -5.43 15.24 7.49
CA TYR A 39 -4.34 16.04 8.04
C TYR A 39 -4.39 17.50 7.59
N LEU A 40 -4.56 17.76 6.29
CA LEU A 40 -4.55 19.12 5.72
C LEU A 40 -5.73 19.97 6.20
N LEU A 41 -6.90 19.35 6.42
CA LEU A 41 -8.10 20.05 6.88
C LEU A 41 -8.11 20.29 8.40
N GLY A 42 -7.07 19.89 9.14
CA GLY A 42 -7.00 20.05 10.59
C GLY A 42 -8.14 19.31 11.33
N ILE A 43 -8.68 18.24 10.73
CA ILE A 43 -9.78 17.46 11.31
C ILE A 43 -9.34 16.84 12.66
N ARG A 44 -8.04 16.60 12.83
CA ARG A 44 -7.44 16.17 14.10
C ARG A 44 -7.65 17.20 15.22
N GLU A 45 -7.48 18.49 14.95
CA GLU A 45 -7.70 19.57 15.92
C GLU A 45 -9.20 19.90 16.11
N ALA A 46 -10.00 19.79 15.05
CA ALA A 46 -11.42 20.14 15.09
C ALA A 46 -12.30 19.06 15.75
N LEU A 47 -11.91 17.78 15.66
CA LEU A 47 -12.68 16.65 16.20
C LEU A 47 -12.09 16.16 17.54
N ASN A 48 -12.23 16.99 18.57
CA ASN A 48 -11.60 16.83 19.88
C ASN A 48 -12.36 15.89 20.85
N VAL A 49 -12.80 14.69 20.42
CA VAL A 49 -13.46 13.74 21.35
C VAL A 49 -13.16 12.27 21.00
N ALA A 50 -12.36 11.62 21.86
CA ALA A 50 -12.31 10.18 22.16
C ALA A 50 -11.71 9.16 21.16
N ILE A 51 -11.32 9.49 19.92
CA ILE A 51 -10.68 8.52 19.01
C ILE A 51 -9.15 8.69 19.02
N ASN A 52 -8.44 7.59 19.30
CA ASN A 52 -7.00 7.52 19.14
C ASN A 52 -6.64 7.50 17.65
N TRP A 53 -6.48 8.69 17.07
CA TRP A 53 -6.19 8.89 15.65
C TRP A 53 -4.91 8.19 15.19
N ILE A 54 -3.88 8.12 16.04
CA ILE A 54 -2.62 7.44 15.71
C ILE A 54 -2.81 5.93 15.62
N PHE A 55 -3.68 5.35 16.46
CA PHE A 55 -4.00 3.93 16.44
C PHE A 55 -4.80 3.53 15.19
N THR A 56 -5.79 4.33 14.80
CA THR A 56 -6.58 4.08 13.58
C THR A 56 -5.71 4.15 12.33
N GLU A 57 -4.79 5.12 12.28
CA GLU A 57 -3.83 5.25 11.19
C GLU A 57 -2.82 4.09 11.16
N LEU A 58 -2.35 3.66 12.33
CA LEU A 58 -1.48 2.48 12.47
C LEU A 58 -2.16 1.22 11.93
N ILE A 59 -3.41 0.95 12.30
CA ILE A 59 -4.17 -0.21 11.80
C ILE A 59 -4.32 -0.13 10.29
N ASN A 60 -4.74 1.02 9.76
CA ASN A 60 -4.96 1.18 8.32
C ASN A 60 -3.65 0.98 7.52
N THR A 61 -2.55 1.56 8.00
CA THR A 61 -1.21 1.42 7.37
C THR A 61 -0.69 -0.01 7.51
N GLY A 62 -0.95 -0.68 8.64
CA GLY A 62 -0.62 -2.09 8.85
C GLY A 62 -1.39 -3.01 7.91
N ILE A 63 -2.70 -2.81 7.73
CA ILE A 63 -3.50 -3.56 6.76
C ILE A 63 -2.97 -3.35 5.35
N ALA A 64 -2.68 -2.11 4.95
CA ALA A 64 -2.09 -1.82 3.65
C ALA A 64 -0.74 -2.53 3.47
N THR A 65 0.09 -2.59 4.51
CA THR A 65 1.38 -3.31 4.50
C THR A 65 1.17 -4.81 4.20
N VAL A 66 0.27 -5.47 4.92
CA VAL A 66 -0.01 -6.90 4.71
C VAL A 66 -0.59 -7.16 3.32
N LEU A 67 -1.49 -6.30 2.86
CA LEU A 67 -2.06 -6.43 1.52
C LEU A 67 -1.00 -6.26 0.43
N TYR A 68 -0.11 -5.27 0.55
CA TYR A 68 1.00 -5.10 -0.40
C TYR A 68 1.95 -6.28 -0.39
N PHE A 69 2.22 -6.86 0.78
CA PHE A 69 3.04 -8.07 0.91
C PHE A 69 2.50 -9.22 0.08
N ILE A 70 1.20 -9.51 0.24
CA ILE A 70 0.52 -10.58 -0.52
C ILE A 70 0.48 -10.22 -2.01
N ALA A 71 0.16 -8.96 -2.35
CA ALA A 71 0.01 -8.51 -3.71
C ALA A 71 1.30 -8.65 -4.52
N PHE A 72 2.45 -8.20 -4.00
CA PHE A 72 3.71 -8.31 -4.74
C PHE A 72 4.14 -9.77 -4.92
N ILE A 73 3.92 -10.64 -3.92
CA ILE A 73 4.24 -12.06 -4.01
C ILE A 73 3.37 -12.73 -5.08
N VAL A 74 2.05 -12.53 -5.03
CA VAL A 74 1.11 -13.11 -6.01
C VAL A 74 1.44 -12.66 -7.44
N GLN A 75 1.79 -11.38 -7.62
CA GLN A 75 2.19 -10.83 -8.90
C GLN A 75 3.49 -11.48 -9.40
N LEU A 76 4.55 -11.52 -8.60
CA LEU A 76 5.82 -12.12 -9.00
C LEU A 76 5.72 -13.63 -9.23
N ALA A 77 5.00 -14.35 -8.37
CA ALA A 77 4.85 -15.80 -8.45
C ALA A 77 4.04 -16.26 -9.68
N LYS A 78 3.06 -15.45 -10.13
CA LYS A 78 2.29 -15.78 -11.32
C LYS A 78 3.05 -15.44 -12.59
N TRP A 79 3.69 -14.29 -12.64
CA TRP A 79 4.43 -13.88 -13.83
C TRP A 79 5.76 -14.62 -14.00
N SER A 80 6.38 -15.15 -12.93
CA SER A 80 7.57 -16.01 -13.04
C SER A 80 7.33 -17.35 -13.74
N SER A 81 6.07 -17.81 -13.82
CA SER A 81 5.70 -19.06 -14.49
C SER A 81 5.45 -18.89 -16.00
N TYR A 82 5.41 -17.65 -16.51
CA TYR A 82 5.23 -17.37 -17.94
C TYR A 82 6.59 -17.21 -18.63
N SER A 83 6.66 -17.62 -19.91
CA SER A 83 7.85 -17.39 -20.73
C SER A 83 8.11 -15.89 -20.93
N SER A 84 9.38 -15.51 -21.02
CA SER A 84 9.82 -14.12 -21.21
C SER A 84 9.31 -13.45 -22.49
N GLU A 85 8.82 -14.24 -23.45
CA GLU A 85 8.21 -13.74 -24.70
C GLU A 85 6.72 -13.38 -24.56
N SER A 86 6.12 -13.67 -23.41
CA SER A 86 4.70 -13.39 -23.19
C SER A 86 4.46 -11.88 -23.07
N TYR A 87 3.47 -11.37 -23.80
CA TYR A 87 3.12 -9.95 -23.83
C TYR A 87 2.86 -9.43 -22.40
N GLY A 88 3.56 -8.36 -22.01
CA GLY A 88 3.44 -7.75 -20.68
C GLY A 88 4.29 -8.39 -19.57
N TYR A 89 5.11 -9.43 -19.84
CA TYR A 89 5.97 -10.08 -18.85
C TYR A 89 6.86 -9.09 -18.10
N GLY A 90 7.67 -8.31 -18.82
CA GLY A 90 8.60 -7.34 -18.20
C GLY A 90 7.88 -6.25 -17.39
N SER A 91 6.75 -5.75 -17.89
CA SER A 91 5.96 -4.72 -17.21
C SER A 91 5.36 -5.24 -15.90
N ASN A 92 4.84 -6.47 -15.89
CA ASN A 92 4.23 -7.06 -14.71
C ASN A 92 5.26 -7.49 -13.65
N ILE A 93 6.46 -7.92 -14.07
CA ILE A 93 7.59 -8.16 -13.16
C ILE A 93 8.02 -6.83 -12.52
N ALA A 94 8.18 -5.77 -13.31
CA ALA A 94 8.49 -4.43 -12.80
C ALA A 94 7.41 -3.96 -11.81
N ALA A 95 6.13 -4.16 -12.12
CA ALA A 95 5.03 -3.85 -11.20
C ALA A 95 5.17 -4.60 -9.86
N GLY A 96 5.53 -5.89 -9.88
CA GLY A 96 5.81 -6.67 -8.67
C GLY A 96 6.97 -6.10 -7.85
N VAL A 97 8.07 -5.68 -8.51
CA VAL A 97 9.21 -5.04 -7.84
C VAL A 97 8.85 -3.69 -7.23
N PHE A 98 8.08 -2.85 -7.93
CA PHE A 98 7.55 -1.61 -7.34
C PHE A 98 6.55 -1.89 -6.22
N GLY A 99 5.82 -2.99 -6.29
CA GLY A 99 4.97 -3.49 -5.20
C GLY A 99 5.77 -3.81 -3.94
N LEU A 100 6.95 -4.43 -4.09
CA LEU A 100 7.88 -4.68 -2.99
C LEU A 100 8.38 -3.37 -2.35
N PHE A 101 8.74 -2.37 -3.16
CA PHE A 101 9.13 -1.07 -2.63
C PHE A 101 7.99 -0.36 -1.88
N ASN A 102 6.75 -0.46 -2.37
CA ASN A 102 5.59 0.03 -1.63
C ASN A 102 5.44 -0.73 -0.31
N PHE A 103 5.52 -2.06 -0.31
CA PHE A 103 5.49 -2.84 0.93
C PHE A 103 6.51 -2.35 1.95
N LEU A 104 7.77 -2.14 1.55
CA LEU A 104 8.82 -1.62 2.45
C LEU A 104 8.50 -0.22 2.97
N ALA A 105 7.97 0.66 2.12
CA ALA A 105 7.57 2.01 2.53
C ALA A 105 6.41 1.98 3.55
N TYR A 106 5.37 1.17 3.30
CA TYR A 106 4.25 0.99 4.22
C TYR A 106 4.68 0.29 5.52
N ALA A 107 5.61 -0.67 5.45
CA ALA A 107 6.17 -1.33 6.63
C ALA A 107 6.97 -0.36 7.50
N ALA A 108 7.82 0.48 6.89
CA ALA A 108 8.54 1.53 7.60
C ALA A 108 7.58 2.55 8.23
N GLY A 109 6.55 2.99 7.49
CA GLY A 109 5.50 3.87 8.02
C GLY A 109 4.75 3.26 9.20
N THR A 110 4.36 1.99 9.10
CA THR A 110 3.70 1.25 10.19
C THR A 110 4.62 1.15 11.42
N TYR A 111 5.92 0.90 11.22
CA TYR A 111 6.89 0.84 12.31
C TYR A 111 7.06 2.18 13.02
N PHE A 112 7.17 3.29 12.28
CA PHE A 112 7.24 4.63 12.88
C PHE A 112 5.97 4.99 13.65
N LEU A 113 4.80 4.71 13.08
CA LEU A 113 3.51 4.90 13.78
C LEU A 113 3.41 4.04 15.04
N TYR A 114 3.97 2.82 15.03
CA TYR A 114 3.99 1.95 16.21
C TYR A 114 4.89 2.53 17.32
N LEU A 115 6.06 3.06 16.96
CA LEU A 115 6.94 3.73 17.93
C LEU A 115 6.29 4.97 18.52
N GLU A 116 5.60 5.77 17.70
CA GLU A 116 4.89 6.98 18.15
C GLU A 116 3.72 6.62 19.07
N HIS A 117 2.92 5.61 18.71
CA HIS A 117 1.86 5.10 19.56
C HIS A 117 2.39 4.62 20.91
N LYS A 118 3.53 3.91 20.92
CA LYS A 118 4.15 3.43 22.16
C LYS A 118 4.73 4.56 23.01
N SER A 119 5.31 5.59 22.37
CA SER A 119 5.89 6.76 23.04
C SER A 119 4.81 7.67 23.64
N GLY A 120 3.70 7.84 22.93
CA GLY A 120 2.52 8.58 23.40
C GLY A 120 1.74 7.86 24.51
N ALA A 121 1.89 6.53 24.66
CA ALA A 121 1.31 5.76 25.75
C ALA A 121 2.10 5.84 27.07
N THR A 122 3.27 6.50 27.08
CA THR A 122 4.15 6.65 28.26
C THR A 122 4.09 8.02 28.94
N ILE A 123 3.08 8.85 28.62
CA ILE A 123 2.86 10.16 29.25
C ILE A 123 1.61 10.12 30.13
#